data_AF-A0A6I6IPV5-F1
#
_entry.id   AF-A0A6I6IPV5-F1
#
_cell.length_a   1.000
_cell.length_b   1.000
_cell.length_c   1.000
_cell.angle_alpha   90.00
_cell.angle_beta   90.00
_cell.angle_gamma   90.00
#
_symmetry.space_group_name_H-M   'P 1'
#
loop_
_entity.id
_entity.type
_entity.pdbx_description
1 polymer ?
#
loop_
_entity_poly.entity_id
_entity_poly.type
_entity_poly.pdbx_seq_one_letter_code
_entity_poly.pdbx_strand_id
1 'polypeptide(L)'
;MQFVRTGANIVAIAVFTAAASATPFDGLYAPSESFAMWSCQAEDIGADVGAVGIMKDYLQGVENACKLTNPTNVRGMDAVLYDAICSGEGEKYSHRVMLMRHDNGIYVIQDGYAAEWRSCR
;
A
#
# COMPACT_ATOMS: atom_id res chain seq x y z
N MET A 1 55.86 34.20 21.63
CA MET A 1 54.76 33.23 21.79
C MET A 1 53.55 33.73 21.03
N GLN A 2 53.33 33.26 19.80
CA GLN A 2 52.12 33.52 19.03
C GLN A 2 51.16 32.34 19.21
N PHE A 3 49.95 32.60 19.67
CA PHE A 3 48.90 31.59 19.84
C PHE A 3 48.30 31.23 18.47
N VAL A 4 48.50 29.99 18.03
CA VAL A 4 47.80 29.41 16.89
C VAL A 4 46.34 29.17 17.31
N ARG A 5 45.40 29.86 16.66
CA ARG A 5 43.96 29.58 16.79
C ARG A 5 43.61 28.42 15.86
N THR A 6 43.52 27.21 16.41
CA THR A 6 43.02 26.04 15.71
C THR A 6 41.51 26.19 15.48
N GLY A 7 41.11 26.47 14.24
CA GLY A 7 39.70 26.52 13.85
C GLY A 7 39.10 25.12 13.83
N ALA A 8 38.11 24.85 14.69
CA ALA A 8 37.33 23.62 14.67
C ALA A 8 36.34 23.67 13.50
N ASN A 9 36.57 22.85 12.47
CA ASN A 9 35.61 22.66 11.38
C ASN A 9 34.46 21.76 11.87
N ILE A 10 33.28 22.35 12.10
CA ILE A 10 32.05 21.61 12.40
C ILE A 10 31.45 21.15 11.07
N VAL A 11 31.56 19.86 10.77
CA VAL A 11 30.85 19.22 9.64
C VAL A 11 29.42 18.91 10.11
N ALA A 12 28.43 19.62 9.57
CA ALA A 12 27.01 19.36 9.83
C ALA A 12 26.53 18.20 8.96
N ILE A 13 26.19 17.07 9.57
CA ILE A 13 25.52 15.94 8.90
C ILE A 13 24.03 16.26 8.83
N ALA A 14 23.52 16.56 7.63
CA ALA A 14 22.10 16.71 7.39
C ALA A 14 21.45 15.31 7.30
N VAL A 15 20.68 14.94 8.32
CA VAL A 15 19.86 13.73 8.31
C VAL A 15 18.61 14.03 7.49
N PHE A 16 18.54 13.51 6.25
CA PHE A 16 17.33 13.54 5.46
C PHE A 16 16.37 12.48 5.97
N THR A 17 15.32 12.89 6.68
CA THR A 17 14.19 12.01 7.00
C THR A 17 13.36 11.81 5.74
N ALA A 18 13.42 10.61 5.15
CA ALA A 18 12.49 10.22 4.11
C ALA A 18 11.09 10.09 4.74
N ALA A 19 10.19 11.01 4.39
CA ALA A 19 8.79 10.90 4.79
C ALA A 19 8.18 9.69 4.09
N ALA A 20 7.95 8.61 4.83
CA ALA A 20 7.08 7.53 4.39
C ALA A 20 5.65 8.08 4.34
N SER A 21 5.21 8.52 3.17
CA SER A 21 3.82 8.91 2.97
C SER A 21 2.96 7.65 2.97
N ALA A 22 2.00 7.58 3.89
CA ALA A 22 0.93 6.60 3.74
C ALA A 22 0.19 6.88 2.43
N THR A 23 -0.19 5.84 1.68
CA THR A 23 -1.13 6.02 0.57
C THR A 23 -2.52 6.21 1.16
N PRO A 24 -3.45 6.90 0.45
CA PRO A 24 -4.79 7.12 0.99
C PRO A 24 -5.52 5.81 1.33
N PHE A 25 -5.17 4.69 0.70
CA PHE A 25 -5.84 3.41 0.91
C PHE A 25 -5.14 2.49 1.92
N ASP A 26 -4.06 2.94 2.56
CA ASP A 26 -3.29 2.12 3.49
C ASP A 26 -4.18 1.54 4.60
N GLY A 27 -4.16 0.22 4.75
CA GLY A 27 -5.03 -0.49 5.70
C GLY A 27 -5.07 -1.99 5.51
N LEU A 28 -5.56 -2.68 6.55
CA LEU A 28 -5.94 -4.08 6.50
C LEU A 28 -7.44 -4.18 6.21
N TYR A 29 -7.77 -5.14 5.38
CA TYR A 29 -9.13 -5.41 4.94
C TYR A 29 -9.38 -6.92 4.87
N ALA A 30 -10.64 -7.28 4.69
CA ALA A 30 -11.07 -8.62 4.31
C ALA A 30 -12.20 -8.55 3.27
N PRO A 31 -12.38 -9.57 2.41
CA PRO A 31 -13.48 -9.62 1.47
C PRO A 31 -14.83 -9.50 2.17
N SER A 32 -15.70 -8.62 1.65
CA SER A 32 -16.94 -8.23 2.32
C SER A 32 -17.91 -9.41 2.52
N GLU A 33 -18.06 -10.23 1.49
CA GLU A 33 -19.00 -11.37 1.44
C GLU A 33 -18.66 -12.47 2.46
N SER A 34 -17.37 -12.64 2.77
CA SER A 34 -16.87 -13.65 3.68
C SER A 34 -16.18 -13.05 4.91
N PHE A 35 -16.43 -11.79 5.24
CA PHE A 35 -15.64 -11.04 6.24
C PHE A 35 -15.42 -11.80 7.56
N ALA A 36 -16.44 -12.49 8.08
CA ALA A 36 -16.39 -13.18 9.36
C ALA A 36 -15.47 -14.41 9.42
N MET A 37 -15.09 -14.99 8.28
CA MET A 37 -14.17 -16.13 8.26
C MET A 37 -12.71 -15.70 8.13
N TRP A 38 -12.44 -14.45 7.72
CA TRP A 38 -11.09 -13.96 7.44
C TRP A 38 -10.41 -13.41 8.69
N SER A 39 -9.10 -13.64 8.81
CA SER A 39 -8.28 -12.97 9.81
C SER A 39 -8.18 -11.47 9.50
N CYS A 40 -8.21 -10.68 10.57
CA CYS A 40 -7.92 -9.24 10.54
C CYS A 40 -6.62 -8.92 11.28
N GLN A 41 -5.72 -9.90 11.40
CA GLN A 41 -4.38 -9.72 11.98
C GLN A 41 -3.37 -9.39 10.88
N ALA A 42 -2.42 -8.50 11.20
CA ALA A 42 -1.40 -8.08 10.24
C ALA A 42 -0.42 -9.21 9.90
N GLU A 43 -0.21 -10.11 10.86
CA GLU A 43 0.70 -11.26 10.76
C GLU A 43 0.21 -12.30 9.76
N ASP A 44 -1.10 -12.32 9.49
CA ASP A 44 -1.73 -13.26 8.55
C ASP A 44 -1.90 -12.66 7.14
N ILE A 45 -1.33 -11.47 6.87
CA ILE A 45 -1.54 -10.81 5.59
C ILE A 45 -1.08 -11.67 4.41
N GLY A 46 -1.97 -11.87 3.44
CA GLY A 46 -1.74 -12.65 2.23
C GLY A 46 -1.75 -14.18 2.41
N ALA A 47 -2.05 -14.68 3.61
CA ALA A 47 -2.29 -16.10 3.86
C ALA A 47 -3.69 -16.53 3.38
N ASP A 48 -3.90 -17.85 3.27
CA ASP A 48 -5.23 -18.43 3.08
C ASP A 48 -6.16 -17.99 4.20
N VAL A 49 -7.25 -17.29 3.83
CA VAL A 49 -8.21 -16.75 4.78
C VAL A 49 -7.56 -15.73 5.76
N GLY A 50 -6.39 -15.21 5.41
CA GLY A 50 -5.66 -14.16 6.12
C GLY A 50 -5.98 -12.76 5.60
N ALA A 51 -5.58 -11.70 6.31
CA ALA A 51 -5.92 -10.34 5.90
C ALA A 51 -5.42 -10.00 4.48
N VAL A 52 -6.14 -9.12 3.78
CA VAL A 52 -5.64 -8.46 2.56
C VAL A 52 -5.40 -6.99 2.88
N GLY A 53 -4.66 -6.27 2.03
CA GLY A 53 -4.24 -4.94 2.43
C GLY A 53 -3.66 -4.06 1.35
N ILE A 54 -3.63 -2.77 1.63
CA ILE A 54 -2.75 -1.82 0.93
C ILE A 54 -1.69 -1.39 1.92
N MET A 55 -0.43 -1.72 1.67
CA MET A 55 0.70 -1.47 2.55
C MET A 55 1.71 -0.59 1.82
N LYS A 56 1.63 0.73 2.01
CA LYS A 56 2.38 1.71 1.21
C LYS A 56 2.02 1.53 -0.27
N ASP A 57 3.01 1.30 -1.12
CA ASP A 57 2.82 1.12 -2.55
C ASP A 57 2.50 -0.34 -2.95
N TYR A 58 2.05 -1.19 -2.02
CA TYR A 58 1.75 -2.59 -2.32
C TYR A 58 0.30 -2.95 -2.01
N LEU A 59 -0.39 -3.51 -3.00
CA LEU A 59 -1.62 -4.27 -2.80
C LEU A 59 -1.23 -5.71 -2.46
N GLN A 60 -1.62 -6.16 -1.28
CA GLN A 60 -1.42 -7.51 -0.76
C GLN A 60 -2.74 -8.27 -0.91
N GLY A 61 -2.76 -9.25 -1.80
CA GLY A 61 -3.85 -10.22 -1.92
C GLY A 61 -3.44 -11.56 -1.32
N VAL A 62 -4.30 -12.57 -1.46
CA VAL A 62 -3.97 -13.94 -1.05
C VAL A 62 -2.93 -14.50 -2.03
N GLU A 63 -1.79 -14.91 -1.49
CA GLU A 63 -0.67 -15.53 -2.23
C GLU A 63 -0.07 -14.67 -3.37
N ASN A 64 -0.45 -13.39 -3.45
CA ASN A 64 0.06 -12.45 -4.44
C ASN A 64 0.26 -11.04 -3.86
N ALA A 65 1.23 -10.34 -4.41
CA ALA A 65 1.49 -8.94 -4.09
C ALA A 65 1.72 -8.14 -5.37
N CYS A 66 1.19 -6.92 -5.41
CA CYS A 66 1.29 -6.01 -6.53
C CYS A 66 1.87 -4.67 -6.10
N LYS A 67 2.98 -4.26 -6.71
CA LYS A 67 3.48 -2.90 -6.58
C LYS A 67 2.58 -1.96 -7.40
N LEU A 68 2.01 -0.97 -6.74
CA LEU A 68 1.16 0.07 -7.32
C LEU A 68 2.04 1.21 -7.83
N THR A 69 1.86 1.57 -9.10
CA THR A 69 2.63 2.62 -9.76
C THR A 69 1.73 3.51 -10.61
N ASN A 70 2.27 4.65 -11.04
CA ASN A 70 1.58 5.60 -11.94
C ASN A 70 0.16 5.99 -11.48
N PRO A 71 0.01 6.53 -10.25
CA PRO A 71 -1.30 6.88 -9.71
C PRO A 71 -2.00 7.92 -10.59
N THR A 72 -3.24 7.61 -10.98
CA THR A 72 -4.11 8.49 -11.75
C THR A 72 -5.43 8.69 -10.99
N ASN A 73 -5.64 9.89 -10.46
CA ASN A 73 -6.88 10.22 -9.76
C ASN A 73 -8.09 10.17 -10.70
N VAL A 74 -9.19 9.58 -10.23
CA VAL A 74 -10.45 9.55 -10.98
C VAL A 74 -11.28 10.78 -10.61
N ARG A 75 -11.63 11.59 -11.61
CA ARG A 75 -12.32 12.87 -11.37
C ARG A 75 -13.70 12.65 -10.74
N GLY A 76 -13.95 13.31 -9.62
CA GLY A 76 -15.25 13.31 -8.93
C GLY A 76 -15.49 12.05 -8.10
N MET A 77 -14.46 11.26 -7.82
CA MET A 77 -14.53 10.01 -7.07
C MET A 77 -13.39 9.98 -6.05
N ASP A 78 -13.60 9.36 -4.88
CA ASP A 78 -12.51 9.00 -3.97
C ASP A 78 -11.84 7.72 -4.48
N ALA A 79 -11.18 7.82 -5.64
CA ALA A 79 -10.60 6.70 -6.34
C ALA A 79 -9.30 7.06 -7.08
N VAL A 80 -8.38 6.09 -7.11
CA VAL A 80 -7.12 6.18 -7.85
C VAL A 80 -6.94 4.92 -8.68
N LEU A 81 -6.65 5.10 -9.96
CA LEU A 81 -6.25 4.05 -10.89
C LEU A 81 -4.72 3.91 -10.88
N TYR A 82 -4.23 2.68 -10.74
CA TYR A 82 -2.82 2.34 -10.73
C TYR A 82 -2.49 1.34 -11.85
N ASP A 83 -1.24 1.38 -12.30
CA ASP A 83 -0.61 0.24 -12.96
C ASP A 83 -0.04 -0.68 -11.87
N ALA A 84 -0.57 -1.90 -11.77
CA ALA A 84 -0.18 -2.91 -10.80
C ALA A 84 0.83 -3.87 -11.41
N ILE A 85 2.01 -3.97 -10.82
CA ILE A 85 3.07 -4.91 -11.20
C ILE A 85 3.13 -6.02 -10.15
N CYS A 86 2.67 -7.21 -10.50
CA CYS A 86 2.37 -8.27 -9.56
C CYS A 86 3.33 -9.44 -9.65
N SER A 87 3.44 -10.14 -8.52
CA SER A 87 4.02 -11.48 -8.43
C SER A 87 3.18 -12.36 -7.51
N GLY A 88 2.95 -13.60 -7.93
CA GLY A 88 2.24 -14.63 -7.16
C GLY A 88 2.46 -15.99 -7.82
N GLU A 89 2.53 -17.06 -7.02
CA GLU A 89 2.69 -18.45 -7.50
C GLU A 89 3.87 -18.67 -8.48
N GLY A 90 4.94 -17.87 -8.37
CA GLY A 90 6.11 -17.97 -9.25
C GLY A 90 6.00 -17.19 -10.57
N GLU A 91 4.84 -16.60 -10.85
CA GLU A 91 4.58 -15.83 -12.07
C GLU A 91 4.65 -14.32 -11.84
N LYS A 92 4.94 -13.59 -12.91
CA LYS A 92 4.88 -12.11 -12.95
C LYS A 92 3.90 -11.66 -14.00
N TYR A 93 3.05 -10.72 -13.62
CA TYR A 93 2.03 -10.18 -14.49
C TYR A 93 1.73 -8.73 -14.13
N SER A 94 1.10 -8.01 -15.05
CA SER A 94 0.70 -6.62 -14.81
C SER A 94 -0.70 -6.38 -15.33
N HIS A 95 -1.45 -5.57 -14.61
CA HIS A 95 -2.79 -5.13 -14.99
C HIS A 95 -3.05 -3.74 -14.40
N ARG A 96 -4.23 -3.18 -14.69
CA ARG A 96 -4.69 -1.95 -14.05
C ARG A 96 -5.66 -2.26 -12.93
N VAL A 97 -5.49 -1.59 -11.80
CA VAL A 97 -6.39 -1.70 -10.65
C VAL A 97 -6.81 -0.31 -10.20
N MET A 98 -8.11 -0.13 -9.99
CA MET A 98 -8.65 1.05 -9.34
C MET A 98 -8.97 0.71 -7.90
N LEU A 99 -8.45 1.52 -6.98
CA LEU A 99 -8.84 1.53 -5.58
C LEU A 99 -9.81 2.67 -5.38
N MET A 100 -10.98 2.39 -4.84
CA MET A 100 -12.02 3.39 -4.56
C MET A 100 -12.53 3.22 -3.14
N ARG A 101 -12.61 4.30 -2.36
CA ARG A 101 -13.15 4.24 -1.00
C ARG A 101 -14.67 4.13 -1.01
N HIS A 102 -15.18 3.44 0.01
CA HIS A 102 -16.57 3.52 0.45
C HIS A 102 -16.63 3.58 1.98
N ASP A 103 -17.83 3.71 2.54
CA ASP A 103 -18.06 3.99 3.96
C ASP A 103 -17.33 3.03 4.91
N ASN A 104 -17.22 1.75 4.55
CA ASN A 104 -16.67 0.70 5.41
C ASN A 104 -15.42 0.03 4.81
N GLY A 105 -14.76 0.64 3.83
CA GLY A 105 -13.56 0.05 3.22
C GLY A 105 -13.26 0.56 1.83
N ILE A 106 -12.88 -0.35 0.93
CA ILE A 106 -12.53 -0.05 -0.46
C ILE A 106 -13.17 -1.03 -1.44
N TYR A 107 -13.35 -0.58 -2.67
CA TYR A 107 -13.51 -1.44 -3.82
C TYR A 107 -12.16 -1.61 -4.51
N VAL A 108 -11.81 -2.85 -4.83
CA VAL A 108 -10.66 -3.21 -5.66
C VAL A 108 -11.19 -3.63 -7.02
N ILE A 109 -11.01 -2.77 -8.01
CA ILE A 109 -11.69 -2.89 -9.31
C ILE A 109 -10.64 -3.14 -10.39
N GLN A 110 -10.89 -4.14 -11.22
CA GLN A 110 -10.09 -4.54 -12.38
C GLN A 110 -10.98 -4.63 -13.61
N ASP A 111 -10.40 -4.87 -14.78
CA ASP A 111 -11.18 -5.09 -15.99
C ASP A 111 -12.07 -6.34 -15.84
N GLY A 112 -13.39 -6.16 -15.93
CA GLY A 112 -14.37 -7.23 -15.78
C GLY A 112 -14.63 -7.73 -14.34
N TYR A 113 -14.01 -7.15 -13.31
CA TYR A 113 -14.14 -7.63 -11.93
C TYR A 113 -14.09 -6.50 -10.88
N ALA A 114 -14.88 -6.61 -9.83
CA ALA A 114 -14.83 -5.71 -8.68
C ALA A 114 -15.01 -6.51 -7.39
N ALA A 115 -14.08 -6.37 -6.46
CA ALA A 115 -14.18 -6.92 -5.11
C ALA A 115 -14.47 -5.80 -4.11
N GLU A 116 -15.39 -6.03 -3.19
CA GLU A 116 -15.56 -5.19 -2.02
C GLU A 116 -14.70 -5.72 -0.88
N TRP A 117 -13.83 -4.87 -0.37
CA TRP A 117 -13.00 -5.13 0.80
C TRP A 117 -13.48 -4.25 1.95
N ARG A 118 -13.83 -4.88 3.07
CA ARG A 118 -14.23 -4.20 4.30
C ARG A 118 -13.02 -3.97 5.18
N SER A 119 -12.97 -2.80 5.82
CA SER A 119 -11.97 -2.43 6.82
C SER A 119 -11.97 -3.43 7.97
N CYS A 120 -10.78 -3.84 8.40
CA CYS A 120 -10.58 -4.63 9.61
C CYS A 120 -10.64 -3.79 10.92
N ARG A 121 -10.73 -2.46 10.80
CA ARG A 121 -10.92 -1.52 11.91
C ARG A 121 -12.36 -1.05 12.01
#